data_AF-A0AAV4V051-F1
#
_entry.id   AF-A0AAV4V051-F1
#
_cell.length_a   1.000
_cell.length_b   1.000
_cell.length_c   1.000
_cell.angle_alpha   90.00
_cell.angle_beta   90.00
_cell.angle_gamma   90.00
#
_symmetry.space_group_name_H-M   'P 1'
#
loop_
_entity.id
_entity.type
_entity.pdbx_description
1 polymer ?
#
loop_
_entity_poly.entity_id
_entity_poly.type
_entity_poly.pdbx_seq_one_letter_code
_entity_poly.pdbx_strand_id
1 'polypeptide(L)'
;MQLETINNAIPCGTQKDVKLLFTAKQDTHFKLTYQVLRLGKVVYSGTQEVNFNTEDDVSSKYENDNELINSSEVQVVPEPDDPSSSPSSSSEDSDENSCPSARDSRYVPPIGEVRIPINVNATLSPSFTLLVFYVKDRETIADSQKIEVEKCFQNKVDLKFKNEVKQPGTPTSLKITSSPNSLCGIKVTDKSVSLLDSSDQLTPDKVTNLPIN
;
A
#
# COMPACT_ATOMS: atom_id res chain seq x y z
N MET A 1 8.54 -7.04 9.30
CA MET A 1 8.40 -6.88 7.83
C MET A 1 7.16 -6.06 7.59
N GLN A 2 7.22 -5.10 6.67
CA GLN A 2 6.15 -4.13 6.45
C GLN A 2 6.10 -3.69 4.99
N LEU A 3 4.93 -3.81 4.36
CA LEU A 3 4.63 -3.28 3.05
C LEU A 3 4.50 -1.75 3.12
N GLU A 4 4.98 -1.07 2.09
CA GLU A 4 4.69 0.35 1.88
C GLU A 4 3.19 0.57 1.71
N THR A 5 2.64 1.60 2.35
CA THR A 5 1.24 1.99 2.22
C THR A 5 0.96 2.63 0.86
N ILE A 6 0.10 2.00 0.05
CA ILE A 6 -0.37 2.56 -1.22
C ILE A 6 -1.75 3.19 -1.02
N ASN A 7 -1.78 4.53 -1.02
CA ASN A 7 -3.01 5.30 -0.79
C ASN A 7 -3.81 5.60 -2.07
N ASN A 8 -3.16 5.58 -3.23
CA ASN A 8 -3.77 5.96 -4.51
C ASN A 8 -4.10 4.73 -5.34
N ALA A 9 -5.22 4.77 -6.07
CA ALA A 9 -5.60 3.70 -6.97
C ALA A 9 -4.57 3.52 -8.10
N ILE A 10 -4.20 2.28 -8.39
CA ILE A 10 -3.23 1.98 -9.46
C ILE A 10 -3.95 1.90 -10.81
N PRO A 11 -3.46 2.58 -11.86
CA PRO A 11 -4.03 2.48 -13.21
C PRO A 11 -3.84 1.09 -13.82
N CYS A 12 -4.85 0.63 -14.55
CA CYS A 12 -4.77 -0.66 -15.25
C CYS A 12 -3.81 -0.61 -16.44
N GLY A 13 -3.09 -1.71 -16.67
CA GLY A 13 -2.07 -1.83 -17.71
C GLY A 13 -0.71 -1.29 -17.27
N THR A 14 -0.51 -1.01 -15.99
CA THR A 14 0.76 -0.58 -15.43
C THR A 14 1.42 -1.68 -14.59
N GLN A 15 2.73 -1.60 -14.41
CA GLN A 15 3.44 -2.39 -13.40
C GLN A 15 3.74 -1.49 -12.20
N LYS A 16 3.39 -1.95 -11.00
CA LYS A 16 3.73 -1.28 -9.73
C LYS A 16 4.73 -2.13 -8.97
N ASP A 17 5.88 -1.54 -8.67
CA ASP A 17 6.85 -2.13 -7.76
C ASP A 17 6.46 -1.77 -6.33
N VAL A 18 5.92 -2.74 -5.59
CA VAL A 18 5.51 -2.55 -4.19
C VAL A 18 6.73 -2.74 -3.30
N LYS A 19 7.05 -1.72 -2.52
CA LYS A 19 8.18 -1.75 -1.60
C LYS A 19 7.83 -2.51 -0.32
N LEU A 20 8.76 -3.33 0.15
CA LEU A 20 8.67 -4.11 1.38
C LEU A 20 9.93 -3.85 2.20
N LEU A 21 9.74 -3.42 3.44
CA LEU A 21 10.81 -3.22 4.41
C LEU A 21 10.87 -4.39 5.39
N PHE A 22 12.07 -4.81 5.76
CA PHE A 22 12.27 -5.83 6.78
C PHE A 22 13.49 -5.52 7.64
N THR A 23 13.46 -5.98 8.88
CA THR A 23 14.61 -5.88 9.79
C THR A 23 15.37 -7.19 9.79
N ALA A 24 16.70 -7.12 9.84
CA ALA A 24 17.58 -8.27 9.97
C ALA A 24 18.56 -8.04 11.11
N LYS A 25 19.01 -9.11 11.78
CA LYS A 25 20.03 -9.00 12.85
C LYS A 25 21.47 -9.03 12.32
N GLN A 26 21.64 -9.61 11.14
CA GLN A 26 22.91 -9.88 10.48
C GLN A 26 22.61 -10.17 9.00
N ASP A 27 23.62 -10.57 8.24
CA ASP A 27 23.44 -11.12 6.90
C ASP A 27 22.41 -12.25 6.89
N THR A 28 21.40 -12.12 6.02
CA THR A 28 20.28 -13.06 5.95
C THR A 28 19.93 -13.41 4.52
N HIS A 29 19.59 -14.69 4.33
CA HIS A 29 19.01 -15.21 3.11
C HIS A 29 17.64 -15.82 3.45
N PHE A 30 16.60 -15.40 2.73
CA PHE A 30 15.28 -16.01 2.86
C PHE A 30 14.50 -15.97 1.54
N LYS A 31 13.54 -16.87 1.44
CA LYS A 31 12.66 -17.00 0.28
C LYS A 31 11.34 -16.30 0.56
N LEU A 32 11.17 -15.10 0.00
CA LEU A 32 9.96 -14.30 0.13
C LEU A 32 8.89 -14.79 -0.84
N THR A 33 7.73 -15.19 -0.33
CA THR A 33 6.58 -15.60 -1.13
C THR A 33 5.53 -14.50 -1.12
N TYR A 34 4.90 -14.23 -2.28
CA TYR A 34 3.80 -13.29 -2.36
C TYR A 34 2.61 -13.87 -3.13
N GLN A 35 1.40 -13.49 -2.73
CA GLN A 35 0.14 -13.88 -3.34
C GLN A 35 -0.69 -12.64 -3.63
N VAL A 36 -1.24 -12.57 -4.83
CA VAL A 36 -2.17 -11.54 -5.26
C VAL A 36 -3.56 -12.14 -5.25
N LEU A 37 -4.39 -11.70 -4.31
CA LEU A 37 -5.73 -12.20 -4.10
C LEU A 37 -6.77 -11.20 -4.59
N ARG A 38 -7.83 -11.69 -5.22
CA ARG A 38 -9.02 -10.91 -5.52
C ARG A 38 -10.25 -11.74 -5.20
N LEU A 39 -11.18 -11.14 -4.45
CA LEU A 39 -12.45 -11.77 -4.06
C LEU A 39 -12.23 -13.15 -3.41
N GLY A 40 -11.26 -13.22 -2.51
CA GLY A 40 -10.91 -14.44 -1.77
C GLY A 40 -10.19 -15.53 -2.58
N LYS A 41 -9.86 -15.29 -3.86
CA LYS A 41 -9.12 -16.25 -4.71
C LYS A 41 -7.74 -15.72 -5.03
N VAL A 42 -6.74 -16.60 -5.02
CA VAL A 42 -5.40 -16.29 -5.52
C VAL A 42 -5.48 -16.16 -7.05
N VAL A 43 -5.21 -14.96 -7.56
CA VAL A 43 -5.13 -14.68 -9.00
C VAL A 43 -3.80 -15.18 -9.53
N TYR A 44 -2.71 -14.84 -8.83
CA TYR A 44 -1.38 -15.39 -9.06
C TYR A 44 -0.51 -15.27 -7.80
N SER A 45 0.61 -15.99 -7.81
CA SER A 45 1.60 -15.98 -6.74
C SER A 45 3.00 -15.99 -7.32
N GLY A 46 3.97 -15.51 -6.57
CA GLY A 46 5.37 -15.54 -6.95
C GLY A 46 6.29 -15.71 -5.76
N THR A 47 7.58 -15.81 -6.05
CA THR A 47 8.61 -15.98 -5.05
C THR A 47 9.88 -15.27 -5.47
N GLN A 48 10.56 -14.66 -4.51
CA GLN A 48 11.80 -13.95 -4.69
C GLN A 48 12.80 -14.38 -3.61
N GLU A 49 14.01 -14.73 -4.03
CA GLU A 49 15.11 -14.93 -3.10
C GLU A 49 15.66 -13.58 -2.68
N VAL A 50 15.71 -13.35 -1.37
CA VAL A 50 16.22 -12.12 -0.77
C VAL A 50 17.55 -12.46 -0.10
N ASN A 51 18.61 -11.81 -0.57
CA ASN A 51 19.93 -11.81 0.05
C ASN A 51 20.15 -10.42 0.61
N PHE A 52 20.35 -10.31 1.91
CA PHE A 52 20.62 -9.06 2.59
C PHE A 52 21.98 -9.13 3.27
N ASN A 53 22.86 -8.18 2.98
CA ASN A 53 24.08 -7.94 3.73
C ASN A 53 23.92 -6.67 4.57
N THR A 54 24.57 -6.61 5.74
CA THR A 54 24.54 -5.41 6.60
C THR A 54 25.06 -4.13 5.92
N GLU A 55 25.88 -4.24 4.87
CA GLU A 55 26.31 -3.11 4.03
C GLU A 55 25.17 -2.53 3.17
N ASP A 56 24.11 -3.29 2.94
CA ASP A 56 22.91 -2.87 2.21
C ASP A 56 21.87 -2.15 3.11
N ASP A 57 22.24 -1.85 4.35
CA ASP A 57 21.36 -1.21 5.33
C ASP A 57 20.84 0.16 4.82
N VAL A 58 19.52 0.32 4.82
CA VAL A 58 18.84 1.54 4.40
C VAL A 58 18.25 2.33 5.58
N SER A 59 18.60 2.01 6.83
CA SER A 59 18.04 2.64 8.04
C SER A 59 18.18 4.16 8.04
N SER A 60 19.32 4.69 7.60
CA SER A 60 19.59 6.13 7.49
C SER A 60 18.62 6.90 6.59
N LYS A 61 17.91 6.23 5.66
CA LYS A 61 16.88 6.88 4.84
C LYS A 61 15.61 7.21 5.61
N TYR A 62 15.43 6.58 6.76
CA TYR A 62 14.22 6.65 7.58
C TYR A 62 14.46 7.30 8.94
N GLU A 63 15.72 7.56 9.29
CA GLU A 63 16.09 8.39 10.43
C GLU A 63 15.74 9.85 10.12
N ASN A 64 14.98 10.48 11.03
CA ASN A 64 14.59 11.88 10.91
C ASN A 64 15.39 12.69 11.93
N ASP A 65 16.51 13.27 11.50
CA ASP A 65 17.39 14.07 12.37
C ASP A 65 16.69 15.29 13.01
N ASN A 66 15.53 15.69 12.48
CA ASN A 66 14.75 16.84 12.92
C ASN A 66 13.73 16.52 14.02
N GLU A 67 13.60 15.27 14.46
CA GLU A 67 12.67 14.85 15.52
C GLU A 67 13.40 14.36 16.78
N LEU A 68 14.61 14.88 17.02
CA LEU A 68 15.19 14.83 18.35
C LEU A 68 14.32 15.71 19.25
N ILE A 69 13.65 15.06 20.21
CA ILE A 69 12.81 15.72 21.20
C ILE A 69 13.65 16.79 21.91
N ASN A 70 13.45 18.07 21.56
CA ASN A 70 13.96 19.21 22.35
C ASN A 70 13.10 19.40 23.60
N SER A 71 12.83 18.32 24.34
CA SER A 71 12.33 18.42 25.70
C SER A 71 13.55 18.55 26.57
N SER A 72 13.74 19.74 27.14
CA SER A 72 14.52 19.89 28.35
C SER A 72 14.08 18.77 29.30
N GLU A 73 14.99 17.90 29.69
CA GLU A 73 14.70 16.91 30.72
C GLU A 73 14.20 17.69 31.95
N VAL A 74 12.90 17.63 32.24
CA VAL A 74 12.39 18.11 33.51
C VAL A 74 12.77 17.04 34.52
N GLN A 75 13.97 17.16 35.07
CA GLN A 75 14.31 16.45 36.28
C GLN A 75 13.36 16.93 37.37
N VAL A 76 12.45 16.07 37.80
CA VAL A 76 11.70 16.29 39.04
C VAL A 76 12.71 16.07 40.17
N VAL A 77 13.37 17.15 40.58
CA VAL A 77 14.18 17.18 41.80
C VAL A 77 13.20 17.00 42.97
N PRO A 78 13.32 15.96 43.81
CA PRO A 78 12.56 15.88 45.04
C PRO A 78 12.93 17.09 45.92
N GLU A 79 11.93 17.77 46.50
CA GLU A 79 12.19 18.85 47.46
C GLU A 79 13.09 18.34 48.60
N PRO A 80 14.11 19.11 49.02
CA PRO A 80 14.99 18.70 50.10
C PRO A 80 14.30 18.83 51.46
N ASP A 81 14.43 17.80 52.30
CA ASP A 81 13.88 17.72 53.65
C ASP A 81 14.62 18.59 54.70
N ASP A 82 15.52 19.52 54.33
CA ASP A 82 16.28 20.30 55.33
C ASP A 82 16.70 21.73 54.86
N PRO A 83 16.46 22.82 55.62
CA PRO A 83 16.67 24.19 55.13
C PRO A 83 18.10 24.75 55.26
N SER A 84 19.13 23.97 55.59
CA SER A 84 20.43 24.55 56.01
C SER A 84 21.68 24.10 55.24
N SER A 85 21.61 23.84 53.93
CA SER A 85 22.81 23.63 53.12
C SER A 85 22.79 24.47 51.83
N SER A 86 23.68 25.45 51.75
CA SER A 86 23.95 26.27 50.57
C SER A 86 24.47 25.42 49.39
N PRO A 87 24.17 25.77 48.13
CA PRO A 87 24.69 25.02 46.99
C PRO A 87 26.16 25.41 46.73
N SER A 88 27.08 24.47 46.90
CA SER A 88 28.42 24.56 46.34
C SER A 88 28.38 24.08 44.89
N SER A 89 28.65 24.98 43.95
CA SER A 89 28.93 24.64 42.57
C SER A 89 30.23 23.84 42.50
N SER A 90 30.14 22.54 42.20
CA SER A 90 31.26 21.74 41.73
C SER A 90 30.84 21.01 40.46
N SER A 91 31.38 21.48 39.34
CA SER A 91 31.55 20.71 38.12
C SER A 91 32.41 19.49 38.45
N GLU A 92 31.79 18.31 38.54
CA GLU A 92 32.50 17.05 38.53
C GLU A 92 31.89 16.18 37.44
N ASP A 93 32.69 15.97 36.39
CA ASP A 93 32.46 15.01 35.32
C ASP A 93 32.11 13.65 35.93
N SER A 94 30.85 13.24 35.83
CA SER A 94 30.45 11.87 36.18
C SER A 94 30.58 11.02 34.94
N ASP A 95 31.57 10.12 34.98
CA ASP A 95 31.83 9.10 33.99
C ASP A 95 30.53 8.36 33.60
N GLU A 96 30.08 8.56 32.35
CA GLU A 96 29.02 7.80 31.66
C GLU A 96 29.31 6.27 31.55
N ASN A 97 30.29 5.75 32.30
CA ASN A 97 30.71 4.35 32.27
C ASN A 97 30.25 3.51 33.47
N SER A 98 29.45 4.05 34.39
CA SER A 98 29.05 3.34 35.62
C SER A 98 27.75 2.52 35.51
N CYS A 99 27.16 2.38 34.32
CA CYS A 99 25.97 1.54 34.11
C CYS A 99 26.19 0.48 33.02
N PRO A 100 26.60 -0.76 33.37
CA PRO A 100 26.72 -1.85 32.41
C PRO A 100 25.39 -2.17 31.71
N SER A 101 24.27 -1.99 32.42
CA SER A 101 22.91 -2.21 31.90
C SER A 101 22.43 -1.12 30.93
N ALA A 102 23.10 0.03 30.86
CA ALA A 102 22.77 1.10 29.91
C ALA A 102 23.58 1.00 28.60
N ARG A 103 24.62 0.15 28.55
CA ARG A 103 25.40 -0.09 27.31
C ARG A 103 24.66 -0.96 26.29
N ASP A 104 23.54 -1.57 26.68
CA ASP A 104 22.63 -2.30 25.78
C ASP A 104 21.55 -1.38 25.19
N SER A 105 21.57 -0.08 25.51
CA SER A 105 20.61 0.88 25.00
C SER A 105 20.95 1.33 23.57
N ARG A 106 20.09 0.89 22.65
CA ARG A 106 19.95 1.28 21.23
C ARG A 106 20.67 0.39 20.20
N TYR A 107 20.55 -0.93 20.31
CA TYR A 107 20.70 -1.76 19.11
C TYR A 107 19.49 -1.51 18.18
N VAL A 108 19.72 -0.79 17.07
CA VAL A 108 18.76 -0.66 15.98
C VAL A 108 19.12 -1.72 14.93
N PRO A 109 18.25 -2.70 14.65
CA PRO A 109 18.55 -3.70 13.63
C PRO A 109 18.59 -3.05 12.26
N PRO A 110 19.54 -3.42 11.37
CA PRO A 110 19.58 -2.91 10.02
C PRO A 110 18.29 -3.22 9.25
N ILE A 111 17.91 -2.32 8.35
CA ILE A 111 16.69 -2.37 7.55
C ILE A 111 17.07 -2.70 6.10
N GLY A 112 16.46 -3.76 5.57
CA GLY A 112 16.52 -4.12 4.17
C GLY A 112 15.27 -3.67 3.41
N GLU A 113 15.44 -3.41 2.11
CA GLU A 113 14.37 -3.05 1.18
C GLU A 113 14.32 -4.06 0.03
N VAL A 114 13.12 -4.55 -0.31
CA VAL A 114 12.88 -5.35 -1.51
C VAL A 114 11.65 -4.84 -2.25
N ARG A 115 11.67 -4.98 -3.58
CA ARG A 115 10.57 -4.55 -4.47
C ARG A 115 9.92 -5.74 -5.12
N ILE A 116 8.58 -5.77 -5.05
CA ILE A 116 7.74 -6.83 -5.61
C ILE A 116 7.02 -6.26 -6.84
N PRO A 117 7.35 -6.71 -8.06
CA PRO A 117 6.70 -6.22 -9.28
C PRO A 117 5.30 -6.82 -9.43
N ILE A 118 4.28 -5.95 -9.46
CA ILE A 118 2.87 -6.32 -9.62
C ILE A 118 2.34 -5.75 -10.92
N ASN A 119 1.97 -6.63 -11.86
CA ASN A 119 1.33 -6.24 -13.12
C ASN A 119 -0.17 -6.04 -12.88
N VAL A 120 -0.62 -4.79 -12.91
CA VAL A 120 -2.01 -4.43 -12.64
C VAL A 120 -2.82 -4.45 -13.94
N ASN A 121 -3.87 -5.27 -13.98
CA ASN A 121 -4.77 -5.40 -15.11
C ASN A 121 -6.24 -5.44 -14.66
N ALA A 122 -7.17 -5.54 -15.61
CA ALA A 122 -8.61 -5.55 -15.31
C ALA A 122 -9.07 -6.72 -14.42
N THR A 123 -8.33 -7.82 -14.38
CA THR A 123 -8.60 -8.93 -13.47
C THR A 123 -8.32 -8.56 -12.02
N LEU A 124 -7.57 -7.49 -11.72
CA LEU A 124 -7.31 -7.00 -10.36
C LEU A 124 -8.22 -5.82 -9.94
N SER A 125 -9.08 -5.32 -10.83
CA SER A 125 -9.99 -4.20 -10.57
C SER A 125 -11.26 -4.67 -9.81
N PRO A 126 -11.87 -3.90 -8.89
CA PRO A 126 -11.49 -2.55 -8.46
C PRO A 126 -10.44 -2.53 -7.35
N SER A 127 -10.11 -3.68 -6.76
CA SER A 127 -9.05 -3.81 -5.76
C SER A 127 -8.57 -5.26 -5.65
N PHE A 128 -7.37 -5.44 -5.14
CA PHE A 128 -6.79 -6.74 -4.80
C PHE A 128 -6.09 -6.66 -3.44
N THR A 129 -5.83 -7.82 -2.84
CA THR A 129 -5.02 -7.94 -1.63
C THR A 129 -3.68 -8.55 -2.00
N LEU A 130 -2.60 -7.85 -1.67
CA LEU A 130 -1.25 -8.41 -1.71
C LEU A 130 -0.96 -9.01 -0.33
N LEU A 131 -0.65 -10.30 -0.29
CA LEU A 131 -0.14 -10.99 0.89
C LEU A 131 1.33 -11.35 0.63
N VAL A 132 2.21 -11.02 1.56
CA VAL A 132 3.62 -11.36 1.51
C VAL A 132 4.00 -12.11 2.77
N PHE A 133 4.82 -13.14 2.66
CA PHE A 133 5.30 -13.89 3.80
C PHE A 133 6.58 -14.66 3.50
N TYR A 134 7.33 -14.96 4.56
CA TYR A 134 8.39 -15.95 4.53
C TYR A 134 8.36 -16.77 5.82
N VAL A 135 8.98 -17.95 5.76
CA VAL A 135 9.05 -18.88 6.89
C VAL A 135 10.51 -19.04 7.29
N LYS A 136 10.80 -18.81 8.57
CA LYS A 136 12.13 -18.99 9.16
C LYS A 136 11.99 -19.70 10.49
N ASP A 137 12.74 -20.78 10.72
CA ASP A 137 12.81 -21.49 12.01
C ASP A 137 11.44 -21.81 12.65
N ARG A 138 10.45 -22.18 11.81
CA ARG A 138 9.03 -22.45 12.15
C ARG A 138 8.20 -21.22 12.53
N GLU A 139 8.78 -20.03 12.48
CA GLU A 139 8.06 -18.76 12.55
C GLU A 139 7.68 -18.31 11.14
N THR A 140 6.46 -17.77 11.01
CA THR A 140 6.00 -17.16 9.76
C THR A 140 5.86 -15.66 9.98
N ILE A 141 6.58 -14.89 9.18
CA ILE A 141 6.50 -13.43 9.20
C ILE A 141 5.75 -13.02 7.95
N ALA A 142 4.63 -12.32 8.13
CA ALA A 142 3.72 -11.97 7.05
C ALA A 142 3.23 -10.53 7.20
N ASP A 143 2.90 -9.93 6.07
CA ASP A 143 2.16 -8.67 6.01
C ASP A 143 1.19 -8.70 4.82
N SER A 144 0.13 -7.91 4.87
CA SER A 144 -0.85 -7.84 3.80
C SER A 144 -1.41 -6.44 3.64
N GLN A 145 -1.74 -6.09 2.40
CA GLN A 145 -2.35 -4.81 2.09
C GLN A 145 -3.40 -4.96 1.01
N LYS A 146 -4.56 -4.34 1.24
CA LYS A 146 -5.56 -4.14 0.19
C LYS A 146 -5.17 -2.91 -0.61
N ILE A 147 -5.07 -3.06 -1.93
CA ILE A 147 -4.63 -2.03 -2.86
C ILE A 147 -5.78 -1.76 -3.83
N GLU A 148 -6.14 -0.48 -3.94
CA GLU A 148 -7.17 -0.02 -4.88
C GLU A 148 -6.60 0.06 -6.30
N VAL A 149 -7.43 -0.27 -7.28
CA VAL A 149 -7.11 -0.27 -8.71
C VAL A 149 -8.19 0.54 -9.41
N GLU A 150 -7.82 1.28 -10.45
CA GLU A 150 -8.81 1.99 -11.25
C GLU A 150 -9.88 1.02 -11.79
N LYS A 151 -11.13 1.49 -11.83
CA LYS A 151 -12.25 0.69 -12.33
C LYS A 151 -12.09 0.51 -13.83
N CYS A 152 -11.67 -0.69 -14.23
CA CYS A 152 -11.35 -0.99 -15.61
C CYS A 152 -11.87 -2.38 -15.97
N PHE A 153 -12.27 -2.54 -17.24
CA PHE A 153 -12.87 -3.77 -17.74
C PHE A 153 -11.96 -4.43 -18.77
N GLN A 154 -11.93 -5.77 -18.75
CA GLN A 154 -11.13 -6.54 -19.69
C GLN A 154 -11.62 -6.35 -21.13
N ASN A 155 -12.95 -6.34 -21.33
CA ASN A 155 -13.56 -6.00 -22.61
C ASN A 155 -13.75 -4.48 -22.69
N LYS A 156 -13.02 -3.83 -23.59
CA LYS A 156 -13.16 -2.40 -23.84
C LYS A 156 -14.28 -2.19 -24.85
N VAL A 157 -15.37 -1.59 -24.38
CA VAL A 157 -16.55 -1.30 -25.20
C VAL A 157 -16.67 0.20 -25.44
N ASP A 158 -16.87 0.59 -26.70
CA ASP A 158 -17.13 1.98 -27.11
C ASP A 158 -18.38 2.01 -27.99
N LEU A 159 -19.25 3.00 -27.75
CA LEU A 159 -20.53 3.17 -28.43
C LEU A 159 -20.66 4.61 -28.90
N LYS A 160 -20.86 4.80 -30.21
CA LYS A 160 -20.94 6.14 -30.82
C LYS A 160 -22.03 6.20 -31.87
N PHE A 161 -22.82 7.27 -31.83
CA PHE A 161 -23.68 7.62 -32.95
C PHE A 161 -22.83 8.21 -34.07
N LYS A 162 -23.16 7.86 -35.32
CA LYS A 162 -22.48 8.42 -36.49
C LYS A 162 -22.69 9.94 -36.62
N ASN A 163 -23.83 10.44 -36.18
CA ASN A 163 -24.18 11.86 -36.18
C ASN A 163 -24.74 12.22 -34.80
N GLU A 164 -24.32 13.34 -34.23
CA GLU A 164 -24.77 13.80 -32.90
C GLU A 164 -26.20 14.33 -32.92
N VAL A 165 -26.64 14.89 -34.06
CA VAL A 165 -27.98 15.46 -34.25
C VAL A 165 -28.60 14.88 -35.52
N LYS A 166 -29.90 14.54 -35.42
CA LYS A 166 -30.70 14.03 -36.53
C LYS A 166 -32.12 14.60 -36.47
N GLN A 167 -32.73 14.74 -37.64
CA GLN A 167 -34.14 15.10 -37.73
C GLN A 167 -35.03 13.91 -37.32
N PRO A 168 -36.19 14.16 -36.70
CA PRO A 168 -37.15 13.12 -36.36
C PRO A 168 -37.50 12.24 -37.56
N GLY A 169 -37.59 10.93 -37.35
CA GLY A 169 -37.92 9.95 -38.40
C GLY A 169 -36.78 9.65 -39.39
N THR A 170 -35.64 10.33 -39.32
CA THR A 170 -34.50 10.03 -40.20
C THR A 170 -33.64 8.89 -39.67
N PRO A 171 -33.10 8.02 -40.54
CA PRO A 171 -32.26 6.92 -40.10
C PRO A 171 -30.93 7.42 -39.52
N THR A 172 -30.47 6.73 -38.48
CA THR A 172 -29.15 6.92 -37.86
C THR A 172 -28.42 5.59 -37.75
N SER A 173 -27.10 5.65 -37.55
CA SER A 173 -26.26 4.47 -37.38
C SER A 173 -25.53 4.56 -36.04
N LEU A 174 -25.51 3.45 -35.33
CA LEU A 174 -24.79 3.27 -34.08
C LEU A 174 -23.58 2.37 -34.35
N LYS A 175 -22.38 2.84 -34.01
CA LYS A 175 -21.15 2.04 -34.07
C LYS A 175 -20.83 1.54 -32.68
N ILE A 176 -20.63 0.23 -32.55
CA ILE A 176 -20.18 -0.43 -31.33
C ILE A 176 -18.85 -1.10 -31.62
N THR A 177 -17.87 -0.84 -30.76
CA THR A 177 -16.54 -1.48 -30.81
C THR A 177 -16.38 -2.30 -29.53
N SER A 178 -15.98 -3.56 -29.66
CA SER A 178 -15.74 -4.48 -28.52
C SER A 178 -14.76 -5.58 -28.92
N SER A 179 -14.35 -6.41 -27.96
CA SER A 179 -13.58 -7.62 -28.25
C SER A 179 -14.37 -8.57 -29.18
N PRO A 180 -13.69 -9.34 -30.06
CA PRO A 180 -14.35 -10.28 -30.96
C PRO A 180 -15.29 -11.24 -30.23
N ASN A 181 -16.41 -11.61 -30.88
CA ASN A 181 -17.40 -12.55 -30.36
C ASN A 181 -18.06 -12.14 -29.03
N SER A 182 -18.02 -10.86 -28.66
CA SER A 182 -18.75 -10.34 -27.48
C SER A 182 -20.25 -10.26 -27.75
N LEU A 183 -21.07 -10.62 -26.76
CA LEU A 183 -22.50 -10.30 -26.76
C LEU A 183 -22.70 -8.88 -26.22
N CYS A 184 -23.28 -7.99 -27.04
CA CYS A 184 -23.51 -6.60 -26.68
C CYS A 184 -25.01 -6.33 -26.48
N GLY A 185 -25.40 -5.99 -25.24
CA GLY A 185 -26.74 -5.45 -24.94
C GLY A 185 -26.77 -3.93 -25.09
N ILE A 186 -27.78 -3.40 -25.79
CA ILE A 186 -27.91 -1.96 -26.05
C ILE A 186 -29.19 -1.45 -25.38
N LYS A 187 -29.06 -0.41 -24.56
CA LYS A 187 -30.19 0.32 -23.96
C LYS A 187 -30.16 1.76 -24.49
N VAL A 188 -31.27 2.20 -25.07
CA VAL A 188 -31.46 3.57 -25.53
C VAL A 188 -32.62 4.17 -24.75
N THR A 189 -32.41 5.30 -24.10
CA THR A 189 -33.40 5.97 -23.26
C THR A 189 -33.55 7.44 -23.66
N ASP A 190 -34.75 7.99 -23.49
CA ASP A 190 -34.96 9.44 -23.63
C ASP A 190 -34.30 10.19 -22.47
N LYS A 191 -33.80 11.40 -22.74
CA LYS A 191 -33.12 12.24 -21.74
C LYS A 191 -34.04 12.59 -20.57
N SER A 192 -35.34 12.77 -20.82
CA SER A 192 -36.33 13.05 -19.77
C SER A 192 -36.39 11.96 -18.71
N VAL A 193 -36.25 10.68 -19.10
CA VAL A 193 -36.25 9.55 -18.15
C VAL A 193 -35.03 9.61 -17.23
N SER A 194 -33.85 9.96 -17.77
CA SER A 194 -32.64 10.14 -16.95
C SER A 194 -32.73 11.31 -15.97
N LEU A 195 -33.57 12.32 -16.25
CA LEU A 195 -33.81 13.45 -15.34
C LEU A 195 -34.79 13.09 -14.22
N LEU A 196 -35.70 12.15 -14.47
CA LEU A 196 -36.66 11.66 -13.48
C LEU A 196 -36.01 10.65 -12.53
N ASP A 197 -35.31 9.65 -13.06
CA ASP A 197 -34.57 8.67 -12.29
C ASP A 197 -33.33 8.15 -13.03
N SER A 198 -32.18 8.19 -12.35
CA SER A 198 -30.89 7.71 -12.85
C SER A 198 -30.39 6.46 -12.11
N SER A 199 -31.19 5.90 -11.21
CA SER A 199 -30.90 4.68 -10.45
C SER A 199 -30.64 3.47 -11.36
N ASP A 200 -31.23 3.45 -12.55
CA ASP A 200 -31.07 2.38 -13.55
C ASP A 200 -29.91 2.59 -14.54
N GLN A 201 -29.16 3.70 -14.44
CA GLN A 201 -27.98 3.89 -15.27
C GLN A 201 -26.85 2.99 -14.81
N LEU A 202 -26.31 2.21 -15.75
CA LEU A 202 -25.13 1.38 -15.52
C LEU A 202 -23.88 2.26 -15.53
N THR A 203 -23.13 2.23 -14.44
CA THR A 203 -21.84 2.91 -14.30
C THR A 203 -20.76 1.90 -13.94
N PRO A 204 -19.47 2.18 -14.21
CA PRO A 204 -18.38 1.31 -13.78
C PRO A 204 -18.45 0.97 -12.29
N ASP A 205 -18.84 1.94 -11.46
CA ASP A 205 -19.00 1.81 -10.02
C ASP A 205 -20.08 0.80 -9.65
N LYS A 206 -21.26 0.90 -10.28
CA LYS A 206 -22.33 -0.06 -10.00
C LYS A 206 -21.92 -1.47 -10.39
N VAL A 207 -21.29 -1.65 -11.56
CA VAL A 207 -20.86 -2.98 -12.03
C VAL A 207 -19.79 -3.58 -11.13
N THR A 208 -18.83 -2.77 -10.66
CA THR A 208 -17.73 -3.26 -9.81
C THR A 208 -18.16 -3.53 -8.36
N ASN A 209 -19.24 -2.91 -7.89
CA ASN A 209 -19.81 -3.11 -6.55
C ASN A 209 -20.91 -4.18 -6.50
N LEU A 210 -21.22 -4.86 -7.61
CA LEU A 210 -22.19 -5.94 -7.59
C LEU A 210 -21.68 -7.09 -6.70
N PRO A 211 -22.50 -7.60 -5.76
CA PRO A 211 -22.13 -8.77 -4.97
C PRO A 211 -21.97 -9.97 -5.90
N ILE A 212 -20.88 -10.71 -5.68
CA ILE A 212 -20.62 -11.96 -6.40
C ILE A 212 -21.30 -13.05 -5.58
N ASN A 213 -22.39 -13.58 -6.13
CA ASN A 213 -23.14 -14.70 -5.55
C ASN A 213 -22.47 -16.04 -5.87
#